data_AF-A0A392UWG9-F1
#
_entry.id   AF-A0A392UWG9-F1
#
_cell.length_a   1.000
_cell.length_b   1.000
_cell.length_c   1.000
_cell.angle_alpha   90.00
_cell.angle_beta   90.00
_cell.angle_gamma   90.00
#
_symmetry.space_group_name_H-M   'P 1'
#
loop_
_entity.id
_entity.type
_entity.pdbx_description
1 polymer ?
#
loop_
_entity_poly.entity_id
_entity_poly.type
_entity_poly.pdbx_seq_one_letter_code
_entity_poly.pdbx_strand_id
1 'polypeptide(L)' 'MLLPRLAAAAAVLLLIVARSVIEAEGKPHQIIVDTDVATDDLLALLYFLKLNTSQFQFE' A
#
# COMPACT_ATOMS: atom_id res chain seq x y z
N MET A 1 41.71 5.29 5.81
CA MET A 1 40.55 6.10 5.37
C MET A 1 39.46 5.31 4.62
N LEU A 2 39.69 4.05 4.21
CA LEU A 2 38.69 3.22 3.52
C LEU A 2 37.58 2.68 4.45
N LEU A 3 37.93 2.23 5.66
CA LEU A 3 36.97 1.67 6.63
C LEU A 3 35.74 2.57 6.90
N PRO A 4 35.89 3.89 7.21
CA PRO A 4 34.73 4.75 7.45
C PRO A 4 33.89 4.99 6.18
N ARG A 5 34.50 4.94 5.00
CA ARG A 5 33.79 5.09 3.72
C ARG A 5 32.95 3.86 3.39
N LEU A 6 33.48 2.66 3.67
CA LEU A 6 32.75 1.41 3.51
C LEU A 6 31.59 1.30 4.51
N ALA A 7 31.80 1.71 5.76
CA ALA A 7 30.72 1.77 6.75
C ALA A 7 29.61 2.76 6.36
N ALA A 8 29.98 3.94 5.84
CA ALA A 8 29.02 4.92 5.33
C ALA A 8 28.24 4.37 4.12
N ALA A 9 28.90 3.70 3.17
CA ALA A 9 28.25 3.10 2.02
C ALA A 9 27.27 1.98 2.43
N ALA A 10 27.66 1.14 3.39
CA ALA A 10 26.78 0.11 3.93
C ALA A 10 25.55 0.71 4.65
N ALA A 11 25.74 1.77 5.43
CA ALA A 11 24.63 2.48 6.08
C ALA A 11 23.66 3.10 5.07
N VAL A 12 24.17 3.72 4.00
CA VAL A 12 23.34 4.27 2.91
C VAL A 12 22.56 3.15 2.22
N LEU A 13 23.20 2.02 1.92
CA LEU A 13 22.54 0.88 1.30
C LEU A 13 21.41 0.34 2.19
N LEU A 14 21.66 0.25 3.50
CA LEU A 14 20.69 -0.24 4.48
C LEU A 14 19.49 0.72 4.60
N LEU A 15 19.73 2.03 4.54
CA LEU A 15 18.66 3.03 4.52
C LEU A 15 17.81 2.95 3.24
N ILE A 16 18.42 2.71 2.08
CA ILE A 16 17.69 2.55 0.81
C ILE A 16 16.79 1.31 0.88
N VAL A 17 17.33 0.17 1.33
CA VAL A 17 16.56 -1.07 1.47
C VAL A 17 15.42 -0.91 2.47
N ALA A 18 15.66 -0.28 3.62
CA ALA A 18 14.62 -0.02 4.62
C ALA A 18 13.49 0.86 4.06
N ARG A 19 13.82 1.89 3.27
CA ARG A 19 12.85 2.73 2.55
C ARG A 19 11.96 1.92 1.61
N SER A 20 12.54 1.04 0.80
CA SER A 20 11.78 0.19 -0.13
C SER A 20 10.82 -0.77 0.57
N VAL A 21 11.20 -1.27 1.75
CA VAL A 21 10.33 -2.16 2.55
C VAL A 21 9.14 -1.40 3.13
N ILE A 22 9.33 -0.17 3.61
CA ILE A 22 8.26 0.67 4.16
C ILE A 22 7.25 1.08 3.07
N GLU A 23 7.71 1.35 1.85
CA GLU A 23 6.81 1.65 0.72
C GLU A 23 6.05 0.41 0.21
N ALA A 24 6.54 -0.80 0.48
CA ALA A 24 5.88 -2.05 0.14
C ALA A 24 4.75 -2.44 1.12
N GLU A 25 4.67 -1.81 2.31
CA GLU A 25 3.46 -1.80 3.13
C GLU A 25 2.43 -0.90 2.43
N GLY A 26 1.82 -1.50 1.40
CA GLY A 26 1.19 -0.84 0.28
C GLY A 26 0.14 0.20 0.67
N LYS A 27 0.14 1.29 -0.09
CA LYS A 27 -0.98 2.23 -0.11
C LYS A 27 -2.27 1.44 -0.36
N PRO A 28 -3.37 1.80 0.32
CA PRO A 28 -4.68 1.22 0.03
C PRO A 28 -4.97 1.28 -1.47
N HIS A 29 -5.45 0.18 -2.05
CA HIS A 29 -5.87 0.19 -3.45
C HIS A 29 -7.11 1.08 -3.59
N GLN A 30 -7.05 2.10 -4.45
CA GLN A 30 -8.21 2.92 -4.77
C GLN A 30 -9.11 2.18 -5.76
N ILE A 31 -10.38 2.01 -5.41
CA ILE A 31 -11.37 1.33 -6.23
C ILE A 31 -12.51 2.31 -6.52
N ILE A 32 -12.73 2.60 -7.81
CA ILE A 32 -13.89 3.36 -8.30
C ILE A 32 -14.92 2.33 -8.77
N VAL A 33 -16.14 2.43 -8.26
CA VAL A 33 -17.24 1.53 -8.64
C VAL A 33 -18.25 2.30 -9.46
N ASP A 34 -18.29 2.00 -10.76
CA ASP A 34 -19.30 2.47 -11.70
C ASP A 34 -20.35 1.38 -11.88
N THR A 35 -21.53 1.58 -11.30
CA THR A 35 -22.61 0.58 -11.18
C THR A 35 -23.95 1.20 -11.56
N ASP A 36 -24.87 0.40 -12.11
CA ASP A 36 -26.24 0.80 -12.44
C ASP A 36 -27.21 0.73 -11.25
N VAL A 37 -26.70 0.37 -10.06
CA VAL A 37 -27.41 0.35 -8.77
C VAL A 37 -28.56 -0.67 -8.75
N ALA A 38 -28.36 -1.82 -9.40
CA ALA A 38 -29.26 -2.95 -9.26
C ALA A 38 -29.13 -3.60 -7.87
N THR A 39 -29.99 -4.57 -7.58
CA THR A 39 -30.07 -5.19 -6.24
C THR A 39 -28.80 -5.96 -5.88
N ASP A 40 -28.15 -6.58 -6.86
CA ASP A 40 -26.87 -7.25 -6.70
C ASP A 40 -25.71 -6.29 -6.43
N ASP A 41 -25.75 -5.07 -6.97
CA ASP A 41 -24.74 -4.04 -6.67
C ASP A 41 -24.83 -3.55 -5.23
N LEU A 42 -26.03 -3.40 -4.69
CA LEU A 42 -26.21 -3.05 -3.28
C LEU A 42 -25.57 -4.10 -2.36
N LEU A 43 -25.68 -5.39 -2.71
CA LEU A 43 -25.02 -6.47 -1.98
C LEU A 43 -23.49 -6.42 -2.15
N ALA A 44 -23.01 -6.09 -3.35
CA ALA A 44 -21.58 -5.92 -3.62
C ALA A 44 -20.98 -4.73 -2.86
N LEU A 45 -21.67 -3.60 -2.79
CA LEU A 45 -21.25 -2.43 -2.01
C LEU A 45 -21.25 -2.72 -0.50
N LEU A 46 -22.27 -3.39 0.03
CA LEU A 46 -22.27 -3.82 1.43
C LEU A 46 -21.14 -4.82 1.73
N TYR A 47 -20.79 -5.66 0.77
CA TYR A 47 -19.62 -6.54 0.87
C TYR A 47 -18.32 -5.73 0.89
N PHE A 48 -18.15 -4.73 0.01
CA PHE A 48 -17.00 -3.83 0.05
C PHE A 48 -16.88 -3.08 1.37
N LEU A 49 -17.99 -2.55 1.91
CA LEU A 49 -18.00 -1.86 3.21
C LEU A 49 -17.67 -2.78 4.40
N LYS A 50 -17.89 -4.08 4.26
CA LYS A 50 -17.54 -5.09 5.26
C LYS A 50 -16.04 -5.44 5.23
N LEU A 51 -15.38 -5.27 4.09
CA LEU A 51 -13.96 -5.55 3.95
C LEU A 51 -13.11 -4.50 4.69
N ASN A 52 -11.88 -4.87 5.05
CA ASN A 52 -10.99 -4.01 5.84
C ASN A 52 -10.48 -2.81 5.02
N THR A 53 -10.86 -1.59 5.39
CA THR A 53 -10.46 -0.34 4.75
C THR A 53 -8.96 -0.04 4.84
N SER A 54 -8.19 -0.82 5.61
CA SER A 54 -6.73 -0.72 5.60
C SER A 54 -6.10 -1.31 4.32
N GLN A 55 -6.84 -2.09 3.53
CA GLN A 55 -6.34 -2.74 2.31
C GLN A 55 -6.77 -2.03 1.02
N PHE A 56 -7.88 -1.29 1.05
CA PHE A 56 -8.42 -0.56 -0.08
C PHE A 56 -9.21 0.66 0.40
N GLN A 57 -9.26 1.68 -0.45
CA GLN A 57 -10.01 2.90 -0.23
C GLN A 57 -11.08 2.99 -1.32
N PHE A 58 -12.33 3.15 -0.89
CA PHE A 58 -13.47 3.36 -1.77
C PHE A 58 -13.66 4.86 -2.00
N GLU A 59 -13.73 5.29 -3.26
CA GLU A 59 -13.94 6.69 -3.67
C GLU A 59 -15.19 6.85 -4.53
#